data_AF-A0A6P0XG65-F1
#
_entry.id   AF-A0A6P0XG65-F1
#
_cell.length_a   1.000
_cell.length_b   1.000
_cell.length_c   1.000
_cell.angle_alpha   90.00
_cell.angle_beta   90.00
_cell.angle_gamma   90.00
#
_symmetry.space_group_name_H-M   'P 1'
#
loop_
_entity.id
_entity.type
_entity.pdbx_description
1 polymer ?
#
loop_
_entity_poly.entity_id
_entity_poly.type
_entity_poly.pdbx_seq_one_letter_code
_entity_poly.pdbx_strand_id
1 'polypeptide(L)' 'MTTHFINAEIDLQESPNKLNQEIEKELEKRGEPLRWAVTKVDTEKQTAHVEAVVIESESLSTNS' A
#
# COMPACT_ATOMS: atom_id res chain seq x y z
N MET A 1 13.58 1.11 13.33
CA MET A 1 13.03 0.52 12.09
C MET A 1 12.10 -0.59 12.49
N THR A 2 10.84 -0.50 12.08
CA THR A 2 9.79 -1.45 12.45
C THR A 2 9.11 -1.94 11.18
N THR A 3 8.86 -3.23 11.10
CA THR A 3 8.15 -3.84 9.98
C THR A 3 6.71 -4.10 10.36
N HIS A 4 5.77 -3.68 9.51
CA HIS A 4 4.34 -3.83 9.73
C HIS A 4 3.73 -4.69 8.62
N PHE A 5 2.81 -5.56 9.00
CA PHE A 5 1.91 -6.23 8.05
C PHE A 5 0.60 -5.46 8.02
N ILE A 6 0.15 -5.07 6.82
CA ILE A 6 -1.01 -4.20 6.64
C ILE A 6 -1.93 -4.72 5.54
N ASN A 7 -3.21 -4.37 5.67
CA ASN A 7 -4.22 -4.54 4.64
C ASN A 7 -4.62 -3.16 4.10
N ALA A 8 -4.75 -3.06 2.77
CA ALA A 8 -5.20 -1.87 2.06
C ALA A 8 -6.30 -2.24 1.06
N GLU A 9 -7.23 -1.31 0.83
CA GLU A 9 -8.23 -1.39 -0.22
C GLU A 9 -7.90 -0.31 -1.25
N ILE A 10 -7.85 -0.70 -2.51
CA ILE A 10 -7.35 0.11 -3.62
C ILE A 10 -8.46 0.24 -4.65
N ASP A 11 -8.77 1.46 -5.05
CA ASP A 11 -9.75 1.73 -6.10
C ASP A 11 -9.19 1.35 -7.47
N LEU A 12 -9.97 0.60 -8.26
CA LEU A 12 -9.61 0.09 -9.58
C LEU A 12 -10.10 0.96 -10.74
N GLN A 13 -10.69 2.13 -10.46
CA GLN A 13 -11.20 3.04 -11.50
C GLN A 13 -10.10 3.66 -12.38
N GLU A 14 -8.83 3.60 -11.94
CA GLU A 14 -7.67 3.98 -12.75
C GLU A 14 -7.38 2.94 -13.85
N SER A 15 -6.66 3.35 -14.89
CA SER A 15 -6.22 2.43 -15.95
C SER A 15 -5.45 1.24 -15.36
N PRO A 16 -5.70 -0.01 -15.81
CA PRO A 16 -4.97 -1.19 -15.34
C PRO A 16 -3.44 -1.05 -15.40
N ASN A 17 -2.94 -0.22 -16.33
CA ASN A 17 -1.52 0.04 -16.51
C ASN A 17 -0.88 0.83 -15.35
N LYS A 18 -1.68 1.48 -14.50
CA LYS A 18 -1.23 2.28 -13.35
C LYS A 18 -1.51 1.63 -12.00
N LEU A 19 -2.21 0.50 -11.98
CA LEU A 19 -2.66 -0.14 -10.74
C LEU A 19 -1.51 -0.35 -9.75
N ASN A 20 -0.38 -0.92 -10.21
CA ASN A 20 0.79 -1.16 -9.35
C ASN A 20 1.33 0.13 -8.72
N GLN A 21 1.34 1.24 -9.49
CA GLN A 21 1.83 2.53 -9.01
C GLN A 21 0.91 3.12 -7.95
N GLU A 22 -0.41 3.02 -8.14
CA GLU A 22 -1.38 3.49 -7.15
C GLU A 22 -1.39 2.61 -5.88
N ILE A 23 -1.15 1.30 -6.01
CA ILE A 23 -0.93 0.41 -4.86
C ILE A 23 0.30 0.88 -4.07
N GLU A 24 1.46 1.01 -4.72
CA GLU A 24 2.71 1.41 -4.05
C GLU A 24 2.56 2.78 -3.38
N LYS A 25 1.97 3.76 -4.07
CA LYS A 25 1.69 5.09 -3.54
C LYS A 25 0.73 5.10 -2.36
N GLU A 26 -0.25 4.19 -2.31
CA GLU A 26 -1.11 4.03 -1.13
C GLU A 26 -0.34 3.40 0.05
N LEU A 27 0.49 2.39 -0.22
CA LEU A 27 1.30 1.72 0.80
C LEU A 27 2.36 2.64 1.39
N GLU A 28 3.00 3.49 0.58
CA GLU A 28 3.99 4.49 0.99
C GLU A 28 3.47 5.46 2.06
N LYS A 29 2.16 5.72 2.10
CA LYS A 29 1.53 6.52 3.18
C LYS A 29 1.67 5.89 4.56
N ARG A 30 1.98 4.60 4.62
CA ARG A 30 2.10 3.77 5.83
C ARG A 30 3.52 3.21 6.01
N GLY A 31 4.46 3.54 5.14
CA GLY A 31 5.84 3.05 5.18
C GLY A 31 6.32 2.54 3.82
N GLU A 32 7.63 2.33 3.69
CA GLU A 32 8.22 1.85 2.43
C GLU A 32 7.77 0.39 2.15
N PRO A 33 7.12 0.10 1.02
CA PRO A 33 6.65 -1.24 0.71
C PRO A 33 7.82 -2.17 0.35
N LEU A 34 7.95 -3.27 1.08
CA LEU A 34 8.95 -4.32 0.81
C LEU A 34 8.40 -5.42 -0.07
N ARG A 35 7.12 -5.79 0.16
CA ARG A 35 6.38 -6.80 -0.60
C ARG A 35 4.90 -6.56 -0.45
N TRP A 36 4.15 -6.80 -1.50
CA TRP A 36 2.70 -6.80 -1.46
C TRP A 36 2.11 -7.82 -2.44
N ALA A 37 0.84 -8.16 -2.25
CA ALA A 37 0.07 -8.99 -3.17
C ALA A 37 -1.40 -8.58 -3.14
N VAL A 38 -2.06 -8.58 -4.30
CA VAL A 38 -3.53 -8.51 -4.38
C VAL A 38 -4.07 -9.86 -3.92
N THR A 39 -4.90 -9.87 -2.88
CA THR A 39 -5.48 -11.09 -2.32
C THR A 39 -6.93 -11.31 -2.75
N LYS A 40 -7.63 -10.22 -3.12
CA LYS A 40 -9.00 -10.27 -3.62
C LYS A 40 -9.29 -9.08 -4.52
N VAL A 41 -10.15 -9.28 -5.52
CA VAL A 41 -10.73 -8.22 -6.35
C VAL A 41 -12.24 -8.25 -6.18
N ASP A 42 -12.84 -7.10 -5.86
CA ASP A 42 -14.28 -6.87 -5.85
C ASP A 42 -14.66 -6.12 -7.14
N THR A 43 -15.22 -6.86 -8.09
CA THR A 43 -15.61 -6.29 -9.40
C THR A 43 -16.92 -5.50 -9.33
N GLU A 44 -17.73 -5.65 -8.29
CA GLU A 44 -18.94 -4.85 -8.13
C GLU A 44 -18.58 -3.45 -7.63
N LYS A 45 -17.68 -3.38 -6.65
CA LYS A 45 -17.20 -2.12 -6.08
C LYS A 45 -16.03 -1.50 -6.86
N GLN A 46 -15.45 -2.26 -7.79
CA GLN A 46 -14.22 -1.88 -8.49
C GLN A 46 -13.08 -1.59 -7.50
N THR A 47 -12.83 -2.51 -6.56
CA THR A 47 -11.73 -2.40 -5.59
C THR A 47 -10.87 -3.65 -5.53
N ALA A 48 -9.60 -3.50 -5.18
CA ALA A 48 -8.68 -4.59 -4.87
C ALA A 48 -8.25 -4.53 -3.41
N HIS A 49 -8.24 -5.69 -2.76
CA HIS A 49 -7.65 -5.85 -1.44
C HIS A 49 -6.19 -6.28 -1.59
N VAL A 50 -5.31 -5.54 -0.94
CA VAL A 50 -3.87 -5.74 -0.95
C VAL A 50 -3.40 -6.05 0.47
N GLU A 51 -2.59 -7.10 0.59
CA GLU A 51 -1.79 -7.37 1.79
C GLU A 51 -0.34 -6.98 1.52
N ALA A 52 0.27 -6.26 2.46
CA ALA A 52 1.61 -5.73 2.30
C ALA A 52 2.44 -5.81 3.57
N VAL A 53 3.75 -5.92 3.37
CA VAL A 53 4.78 -5.73 4.39
C VAL A 53 5.45 -4.39 4.09
N VAL A 54 5.36 -3.46 5.04
CA VAL A 54 5.99 -2.13 4.95
C VAL A 54 7.02 -1.97 6.05
N ILE A 55 8.03 -1.12 5.81
CA ILE A 55 9.00 -0.73 6.81
C ILE A 55 8.88 0.76 7.13
N GLU A 56 8.73 1.06 8.40
CA GLU A 56 8.80 2.42 8.93
C GLU A 56 10.15 2.60 9.60
N SER A 57 10.99 3.46 9.03
CA SER A 57 12.12 4.04 9.73
C SER A 57 11.61 5.19 10.57
N GLU A 58 11.73 5.11 11.90
CA GLU A 58 11.58 6.30 12.76
C GLU A 58 12.51 7.38 12.22
N SER A 59 11.94 8.39 11.56
CA SER A 59 12.63 9.65 11.43
C SER A 59 12.61 10.25 12.84
N LEU A 60 13.78 10.27 13.48
CA LEU A 60 13.99 11.12 14.63
C LEU A 60 13.75 12.55 14.14
N SER A 61 12.51 13.03 14.29
CA SER A 61 12.23 14.45 14.21
C SER A 61 12.93 15.08 15.41
N THR A 62 14.20 15.45 15.25
CA THR A 62 14.86 16.39 16.14
C THR A 62 14.07 17.68 16.03
N ASN A 63 13.17 17.90 17.00
CA ASN A 63 12.58 19.20 17.26
C ASN A 63 13.74 20.18 17.45
N SER A 64 13.96 21.04 16.45
CA SER A 64 14.84 22.21 16.55
C SER A 64 14.06 23.39 17.10
#